data_AF-A0A9P4NGT0-F1
#
_entry.id   AF-A0A9P4NGT0-F1
#
_cell.length_a   1.000
_cell.length_b   1.000
_cell.length_c   1.000
_cell.angle_alpha   90.00
_cell.angle_beta   90.00
_cell.angle_gamma   90.00
#
_symmetry.space_group_name_H-M   'P 1'
#
loop_
_entity.id
_entity.type
_entity.pdbx_description
1 polymer ?
#
loop_
_entity_poly.entity_id
_entity_poly.type
_entity_poly.pdbx_seq_one_letter_code
_entity_poly.pdbx_strand_id
1 'polypeptide(L)'
;MSLVKFVSTSITLCPNLSSNVIIAGYSLALWNESLSNIHPCGGNTYLRPDAGGALQPYPWTFLQILVHAPVCIVRLARFETTQIWSLCVAALNIGIAIQAYKSTGLSPAEVLVWTPVALILDAGAMLQIHILILEQLGDRNPLRRFVKLVAKPFRPFAMSVFESLMGARGTESREQGDRDGQTESQGEKNGQEMRYSAVSPMDVNDPERANSTITIVANATQTDTPLSRPPAEQPPTQTKHGERGLTTIASLALLMFLFILVIQIFGLAKAVQGTWVSNLNATWCSPDFQPGALAVIDGNCNVRHLNESSSSGIGCVWLPAFQQKAWLTNTIVILSISLVLQLVDLCVLSLSDGRDKIWHSKVKLQRPWLTTFAGMIILVVLANGGVNYANSLPDGITARVLVLRRDESLDVFPVCEGRLVSPGLRGAIIGYFDGLLNSWSTWYYGKNSLGA
;
A
#
# COMPACT_ATOMS: atom_id res chain seq x y z
N MET A 1 -41.92 -9.80 -39.83
CA MET A 1 -41.65 -8.68 -38.90
C MET A 1 -42.37 -9.02 -37.60
N SER A 2 -41.70 -9.81 -36.74
CA SER A 2 -42.34 -10.40 -35.55
C SER A 2 -42.35 -9.38 -34.41
N LEU A 3 -43.55 -8.92 -34.07
CA LEU A 3 -43.88 -8.26 -32.81
C LEU A 3 -43.62 -9.24 -31.67
N VAL A 4 -42.39 -9.26 -31.16
CA VAL A 4 -42.11 -9.87 -29.86
C VAL A 4 -42.81 -8.99 -28.83
N LYS A 5 -44.00 -9.42 -28.40
CA LYS A 5 -44.61 -8.95 -27.16
C LYS A 5 -43.60 -9.28 -26.05
N PHE A 6 -42.78 -8.30 -25.68
CA PHE A 6 -42.15 -8.27 -24.38
C PHE A 6 -43.31 -8.27 -23.38
N VAL A 7 -43.66 -9.46 -22.89
CA VAL A 7 -44.44 -9.59 -21.67
C VAL A 7 -43.58 -8.92 -20.63
N SER A 8 -43.93 -7.68 -20.32
CA SER A 8 -43.41 -6.94 -19.19
C SER A 8 -43.83 -7.74 -17.97
N THR A 9 -42.99 -8.70 -17.55
CA THR A 9 -42.93 -9.07 -16.15
C THR A 9 -42.66 -7.76 -15.45
N SER A 10 -43.71 -7.11 -14.95
CA SER A 10 -43.62 -5.98 -14.04
C SER A 10 -42.80 -6.48 -12.88
N ILE A 11 -41.49 -6.27 -12.96
CA ILE A 11 -40.59 -6.59 -11.88
C ILE A 11 -41.01 -5.61 -10.79
N THR A 12 -41.78 -6.11 -9.83
CA THR A 12 -42.01 -5.42 -8.56
C THR A 12 -40.65 -5.42 -7.87
N LEU A 13 -39.75 -4.53 -8.30
CA LEU A 13 -38.36 -4.53 -7.85
C LEU A 13 -38.32 -4.34 -6.34
N CYS A 14 -39.30 -3.63 -5.77
CA CYS A 14 -39.38 -3.32 -4.35
C CYS A 14 -40.82 -3.27 -3.81
N PRO A 15 -41.47 -4.41 -3.53
CA PRO A 15 -42.85 -4.43 -3.02
C PRO A 15 -43.00 -3.79 -1.63
N ASN A 16 -41.90 -3.65 -0.89
CA ASN A 16 -41.90 -3.16 0.49
C ASN A 16 -41.40 -1.71 0.63
N LEU A 17 -41.19 -0.97 -0.46
CA LEU A 17 -40.79 0.44 -0.36
C LEU A 17 -41.97 1.26 0.18
N SER A 18 -41.82 1.80 1.39
CA SER A 18 -42.87 2.63 2.01
C SER A 18 -43.07 3.92 1.22
N SER A 19 -44.33 4.29 0.98
CA SER A 19 -44.71 5.58 0.38
C SER A 19 -44.26 6.79 1.20
N ASN A 20 -43.88 6.58 2.47
CA ASN A 20 -43.43 7.63 3.37
C ASN A 20 -41.93 7.96 3.23
N VAL A 21 -41.21 7.28 2.33
CA VAL A 21 -39.81 7.64 2.03
C VAL A 21 -39.78 9.00 1.34
N ILE A 22 -38.93 9.91 1.86
CA ILE A 22 -38.74 11.25 1.33
C ILE A 22 -37.44 11.29 0.52
N ILE A 23 -37.51 11.72 -0.74
CA ILE A 23 -36.39 11.85 -1.67
C ILE A 23 -36.23 13.33 -2.02
N ALA A 24 -35.15 13.94 -1.54
CA ALA A 24 -34.86 15.36 -1.80
C ALA A 24 -36.06 16.30 -1.48
N GLY A 25 -36.81 16.00 -0.42
CA GLY A 25 -38.01 16.75 -0.02
C GLY A 25 -39.33 16.30 -0.64
N TYR A 26 -39.30 15.35 -1.58
CA TYR A 26 -40.48 14.82 -2.28
C TYR A 26 -40.88 13.45 -1.74
N SER A 27 -42.18 13.19 -1.57
CA SER A 27 -42.65 11.85 -1.22
C SER A 27 -42.47 10.89 -2.41
N LEU A 28 -42.01 9.68 -2.14
CA LEU A 28 -41.91 8.60 -3.13
C LEU A 28 -43.25 8.34 -3.85
N ALA A 29 -44.39 8.64 -3.21
CA ALA A 29 -45.71 8.49 -3.81
C ALA A 29 -45.88 9.25 -5.14
N LEU A 30 -45.13 10.35 -5.35
CA LEU A 30 -45.12 11.10 -6.60
C LEU A 30 -44.58 10.29 -7.80
N TRP A 31 -43.79 9.25 -7.55
CA TRP A 31 -43.28 8.36 -8.59
C TRP A 31 -44.16 7.12 -8.80
N ASN A 32 -45.27 6.92 -8.08
CA ASN A 32 -46.07 5.69 -8.18
C ASN A 32 -46.57 5.41 -9.61
N GLU A 33 -47.00 6.44 -10.33
CA GLU A 33 -47.44 6.30 -11.72
C GLU A 33 -46.26 5.89 -12.63
N SER A 34 -45.13 6.58 -12.50
CA SER A 34 -43.91 6.30 -13.28
C SER A 34 -43.28 4.94 -12.95
N LEU A 35 -43.41 4.46 -11.71
CA LEU A 35 -42.95 3.12 -11.29
C LEU A 35 -43.76 1.99 -11.95
N SER A 36 -44.97 2.27 -12.43
CA SER A 36 -45.74 1.30 -13.22
C SER A 36 -45.28 1.21 -14.68
N ASN A 37 -44.60 2.25 -15.18
CA ASN A 37 -44.18 2.43 -16.57
C ASN A 37 -42.67 2.70 -16.67
N ILE A 38 -41.87 1.75 -16.15
CA ILE A 38 -40.40 1.90 -16.14
C ILE A 38 -39.84 1.68 -17.54
N HIS A 39 -39.12 2.69 -18.04
CA HIS A 39 -38.38 2.63 -19.30
C HIS A 39 -36.87 2.53 -19.04
N PRO A 40 -36.06 1.94 -19.94
CA PRO A 40 -34.61 1.94 -19.75
C PRO A 40 -34.04 3.37 -19.78
N CYS A 41 -33.09 3.69 -18.89
CA CYS A 41 -32.38 4.99 -18.90
C CYS A 41 -31.50 5.19 -20.15
N GLY A 42 -31.29 4.13 -20.92
CA GLY A 42 -30.41 4.08 -22.08
C GLY A 42 -29.77 2.69 -22.21
N GLY A 43 -28.50 2.68 -22.64
CA GLY A 43 -27.68 1.47 -22.68
C GLY A 43 -27.07 1.12 -21.33
N ASN A 44 -26.15 0.16 -21.33
CA ASN A 44 -25.34 -0.12 -20.15
C ASN A 44 -24.46 1.09 -19.82
N THR A 45 -24.42 1.46 -18.54
CA THR A 45 -23.64 2.58 -18.03
C THR A 45 -22.63 2.07 -17.02
N TYR A 46 -21.41 2.58 -17.03
CA TYR A 46 -20.43 2.15 -16.05
C TYR A 46 -20.62 2.92 -14.75
N LEU A 47 -20.43 2.24 -13.62
CA LEU A 47 -20.30 2.85 -12.31
C LEU A 47 -18.81 2.96 -12.01
N ARG A 48 -18.26 4.17 -12.00
CA ARG A 48 -16.84 4.39 -11.66
C ARG A 48 -16.69 4.88 -10.22
N PRO A 49 -15.58 4.55 -9.55
CA PRO A 49 -15.22 5.25 -8.33
C PRO A 49 -14.94 6.73 -8.60
N ASP A 50 -15.23 7.55 -7.60
CA ASP A 50 -14.59 8.86 -7.44
C ASP A 50 -13.20 8.69 -6.77
N ALA A 51 -12.54 9.77 -6.36
CA ALA A 51 -11.22 9.76 -5.73
C ALA A 51 -11.02 8.66 -4.67
N GLY A 52 -11.95 8.50 -3.72
CA GLY A 52 -11.78 7.52 -2.64
C GLY A 52 -12.02 6.06 -3.01
N GLY A 53 -12.75 5.82 -4.11
CA GLY A 53 -13.14 4.48 -4.51
C GLY A 53 -12.02 3.71 -5.20
N ALA A 54 -11.03 4.39 -5.79
CA ALA A 54 -10.21 3.84 -6.85
C ALA A 54 -8.91 3.19 -6.38
N LEU A 55 -8.70 1.93 -6.77
CA LEU A 55 -7.43 1.22 -6.63
C LEU A 55 -6.49 1.57 -7.80
N GLN A 56 -5.18 1.51 -7.53
CA GLN A 56 -4.15 1.64 -8.56
C GLN A 56 -4.46 0.78 -9.80
N PRO A 57 -4.52 1.37 -11.02
CA PRO A 57 -4.89 0.64 -12.22
C PRO A 57 -3.92 -0.49 -12.52
N TYR A 58 -4.46 -1.67 -12.79
CA TYR A 58 -3.64 -2.85 -13.04
C TYR A 58 -2.59 -2.69 -14.16
N PRO A 59 -2.79 -1.91 -15.25
CA PRO A 59 -1.73 -1.73 -16.25
C PRO A 59 -0.50 -1.03 -15.69
N TRP A 60 -0.69 -0.11 -14.75
CA TRP A 60 0.42 0.53 -14.06
C TRP A 60 1.18 -0.46 -13.20
N THR A 61 0.47 -1.31 -12.45
CA THR A 61 1.10 -2.37 -11.65
C THR A 61 1.80 -3.41 -12.53
N PHE A 62 1.24 -3.78 -13.69
CA PHE A 62 1.93 -4.63 -14.66
C PHE A 62 3.17 -3.97 -15.23
N LEU A 63 3.14 -2.67 -15.52
CA LEU A 63 4.33 -1.94 -15.95
C LEU A 63 5.41 -1.98 -14.85
N GLN A 64 5.03 -1.79 -13.58
CA GLN A 64 5.95 -1.97 -12.46
C GLN A 64 6.53 -3.39 -12.42
N ILE A 65 5.71 -4.44 -12.58
CA ILE A 65 6.20 -5.84 -12.64
C ILE A 65 7.16 -6.03 -13.82
N LEU A 66 6.83 -5.52 -15.01
CA LEU A 66 7.65 -5.64 -16.22
C LEU A 66 8.99 -4.94 -16.09
N VAL A 67 9.06 -3.84 -15.34
CA VAL A 67 10.32 -3.13 -15.05
C VAL A 67 11.08 -3.81 -13.92
N HIS A 68 10.40 -4.15 -12.83
CA HIS A 68 11.04 -4.67 -11.63
C HIS A 68 11.48 -6.13 -11.75
N ALA A 69 10.72 -7.01 -12.41
CA ALA A 69 11.07 -8.42 -12.50
C ALA A 69 12.42 -8.63 -13.24
N PRO A 70 12.66 -8.03 -14.43
CA PRO A 70 13.97 -8.10 -15.07
C PRO A 70 15.06 -7.44 -14.23
N VAL A 71 14.80 -6.30 -13.59
CA VAL A 71 15.77 -5.66 -12.70
C VAL A 71 16.15 -6.58 -11.55
N CYS A 72 15.18 -7.26 -10.93
CA CYS A 72 15.44 -8.24 -9.87
C CYS A 72 16.27 -9.42 -10.36
N ILE A 73 15.97 -9.98 -11.54
CA ILE A 73 16.74 -11.08 -12.15
C ILE A 73 18.16 -10.64 -12.52
N VAL A 74 18.29 -9.51 -13.22
CA VAL A 74 19.59 -8.98 -13.67
C VAL A 74 20.43 -8.61 -12.47
N ARG A 75 19.86 -8.09 -11.38
CA ARG A 75 20.63 -7.87 -10.13
C ARG A 75 21.32 -9.14 -9.65
N LEU A 76 20.75 -10.33 -9.89
CA LEU A 76 21.39 -11.60 -9.53
C LEU A 76 22.67 -11.87 -10.33
N ALA A 77 22.72 -11.40 -11.58
CA ALA A 77 23.82 -11.67 -12.51
C ALA A 77 24.79 -10.50 -12.72
N ARG A 78 24.29 -9.26 -12.87
CA ARG A 78 25.03 -8.04 -13.25
C ARG A 78 24.53 -6.83 -12.47
N PHE A 79 25.05 -6.66 -11.26
CA PHE A 79 24.59 -5.65 -10.32
C PHE A 79 24.83 -4.20 -10.80
N GLU A 80 26.01 -3.90 -11.33
CA GLU A 80 26.45 -2.52 -11.61
C GLU A 80 25.54 -1.75 -12.56
N THR A 81 25.09 -2.37 -13.66
CA THR A 81 24.27 -1.71 -14.69
C THR A 81 22.85 -1.39 -14.21
N THR A 82 22.36 -2.07 -13.16
CA THR A 82 20.97 -1.94 -12.70
C THR A 82 20.76 -0.87 -11.63
N GLN A 83 21.83 -0.34 -11.04
CA GLN A 83 21.75 0.59 -9.91
C GLN A 83 21.00 1.89 -10.27
N ILE A 84 21.34 2.49 -11.41
CA ILE A 84 20.74 3.75 -11.87
C ILE A 84 19.25 3.58 -12.13
N TRP A 85 18.85 2.51 -12.83
CA TRP A 85 17.45 2.20 -13.08
C TRP A 85 16.65 2.02 -11.79
N SER A 86 17.26 1.35 -10.81
CA SER A 86 16.64 1.13 -9.49
C SER A 86 16.40 2.45 -8.75
N LEU A 87 17.37 3.38 -8.82
CA LEU A 87 17.24 4.71 -8.23
C LEU A 87 16.15 5.52 -8.94
N CYS A 88 16.13 5.53 -10.28
CA CYS A 88 15.10 6.26 -11.04
C CYS A 88 13.69 5.75 -10.74
N VAL A 89 13.50 4.43 -10.71
CA VAL A 89 12.19 3.81 -10.44
C VAL A 89 11.76 4.07 -9.00
N ALA A 90 12.66 3.91 -8.02
CA ALA A 90 12.35 4.23 -6.63
C ALA A 90 12.00 5.72 -6.46
N ALA A 91 12.68 6.63 -7.16
CA ALA A 91 12.40 8.06 -7.08
C ALA A 91 11.01 8.40 -7.65
N LEU A 92 10.64 7.76 -8.77
CA LEU A 92 9.31 7.88 -9.35
C LEU A 92 8.23 7.36 -8.40
N ASN A 93 8.40 6.16 -7.83
CA ASN A 93 7.42 5.56 -6.92
C ASN A 93 7.29 6.37 -5.62
N ILE A 94 8.40 6.88 -5.07
CA ILE A 94 8.39 7.83 -3.95
C ILE A 94 7.59 9.09 -4.32
N GLY A 95 7.85 9.68 -5.49
CA GLY A 95 7.13 10.86 -5.97
C GLY A 95 5.62 10.64 -6.09
N ILE A 96 5.22 9.49 -6.64
CA ILE A 96 3.80 9.09 -6.74
C ILE A 96 3.19 8.92 -5.34
N ALA A 97 3.90 8.28 -4.41
CA ALA A 97 3.41 8.10 -3.04
C ALA A 97 3.23 9.45 -2.32
N ILE A 98 4.20 10.36 -2.41
CA ILE A 98 4.07 11.73 -1.85
C ILE A 98 2.87 12.44 -2.47
N GLN A 99 2.74 12.37 -3.80
CA GLN A 99 1.64 13.02 -4.51
C GLN A 99 0.29 12.44 -4.05
N ALA A 100 0.16 11.12 -3.92
CA ALA A 100 -1.04 10.48 -3.41
C ALA A 100 -1.36 10.92 -1.96
N TYR A 101 -0.35 10.99 -1.09
CA TYR A 101 -0.51 11.43 0.31
C TYR A 101 -1.03 12.86 0.38
N LYS A 102 -0.43 13.75 -0.42
CA LYS A 102 -0.83 15.16 -0.50
C LYS A 102 -2.23 15.32 -1.08
N SER A 103 -2.53 14.57 -2.14
CA SER A 103 -3.78 14.70 -2.89
C SER A 103 -5.00 14.20 -2.12
N THR A 104 -4.82 13.14 -1.33
CA THR A 104 -5.88 12.52 -0.54
C THR A 104 -5.97 13.03 0.90
N GLY A 105 -4.99 13.84 1.32
CA GLY A 105 -4.81 14.18 2.74
C GLY A 105 -4.67 12.97 3.66
N LEU A 106 -4.35 11.78 3.10
CA LEU A 106 -4.36 10.49 3.78
C LEU A 106 -5.73 10.15 4.41
N SER A 107 -6.81 10.58 3.78
CA SER A 107 -8.16 10.22 4.18
C SER A 107 -8.33 8.68 4.14
N PRO A 108 -8.88 8.06 5.20
CA PRO A 108 -9.11 6.61 5.23
C PRO A 108 -10.09 6.14 4.16
N ALA A 109 -10.99 7.02 3.71
CA ALA A 109 -11.90 6.74 2.61
C ALA A 109 -11.18 6.64 1.24
N GLU A 110 -9.91 7.04 1.17
CA GLU A 110 -9.11 7.09 -0.07
C GLU A 110 -7.84 6.21 0.01
N VAL A 111 -7.81 5.26 0.96
CA VAL A 111 -6.69 4.33 1.18
C VAL A 111 -6.25 3.56 -0.07
N LEU A 112 -7.18 3.31 -0.99
CA LEU A 112 -6.92 2.58 -2.24
C LEU A 112 -6.02 3.37 -3.19
N VAL A 113 -5.99 4.70 -3.06
CA VAL A 113 -5.13 5.59 -3.87
C VAL A 113 -3.76 5.75 -3.25
N TRP A 114 -3.67 5.97 -1.93
CA TRP A 114 -2.41 6.33 -1.28
C TRP A 114 -1.60 5.15 -0.73
N THR A 115 -2.10 3.91 -0.73
CA THR A 115 -1.41 2.79 -0.07
C THR A 115 0.09 2.65 -0.46
N PRO A 116 1.04 2.70 0.50
CA PRO A 116 2.47 2.70 0.20
C PRO A 116 3.05 1.29 0.01
N VAL A 117 2.21 0.26 -0.13
CA VAL A 117 2.64 -1.15 -0.21
C VAL A 117 3.50 -1.47 -1.44
N ALA A 118 3.41 -0.67 -2.52
CA ALA A 118 4.27 -0.83 -3.68
C ALA A 118 5.75 -0.48 -3.41
N LEU A 119 6.04 0.32 -2.37
CA LEU A 119 7.40 0.78 -2.05
C LEU A 119 8.30 -0.29 -1.40
N ILE A 120 7.74 -1.46 -1.06
CA ILE A 120 8.46 -2.52 -0.36
C ILE A 120 9.64 -3.04 -1.19
N LEU A 121 9.43 -3.16 -2.49
CA LEU A 121 10.46 -3.61 -3.42
C LEU A 121 11.59 -2.58 -3.57
N ASP A 122 11.22 -1.29 -3.60
CA ASP A 122 12.17 -0.19 -3.68
C ASP A 122 12.99 -0.06 -2.39
N ALA A 123 12.39 -0.31 -1.22
CA ALA A 123 13.11 -0.32 0.05
C ALA A 123 14.25 -1.36 0.03
N GLY A 124 13.94 -2.60 -0.36
CA GLY A 124 14.94 -3.66 -0.53
C GLY A 124 16.02 -3.29 -1.55
N ALA A 125 15.62 -2.71 -2.68
CA ALA A 125 16.55 -2.23 -3.71
C ALA A 125 17.54 -1.19 -3.19
N MET A 126 17.05 -0.17 -2.49
CA MET A 126 17.86 0.94 -1.99
C MET A 126 18.83 0.46 -0.90
N LEU A 127 18.36 -0.42 -0.01
CA LEU A 127 19.18 -1.04 1.01
C LEU A 127 20.32 -1.88 0.38
N GLN A 128 20.00 -2.68 -0.63
CA GLN A 128 21.00 -3.47 -1.36
C GLN A 128 22.08 -2.58 -2.01
N ILE A 129 21.64 -1.51 -2.69
CA ILE A 129 22.56 -0.60 -3.39
C ILE A 129 23.51 0.07 -2.41
N HIS A 130 22.99 0.56 -1.29
CA HIS A 130 23.80 1.19 -0.27
C HIS A 130 24.88 0.25 0.27
N ILE A 131 24.51 -0.97 0.68
CA ILE A 131 25.43 -1.91 1.33
C ILE A 131 26.49 -2.43 0.36
N LEU A 132 26.11 -2.82 -0.87
CA LEU A 132 27.07 -3.33 -1.84
C LEU A 132 28.10 -2.28 -2.26
N ILE A 133 27.71 -1.00 -2.34
CA ILE A 133 28.69 0.06 -2.64
C ILE A 133 29.62 0.29 -1.44
N LEU A 134 29.13 0.24 -0.19
CA LEU A 134 29.99 0.35 0.99
C LEU A 134 31.01 -0.79 1.06
N GLU A 135 30.61 -2.01 0.71
CA GLU A 135 31.50 -3.16 0.59
C GLU A 135 32.57 -2.93 -0.49
N GLN A 136 32.18 -2.43 -1.67
CA GLN A 136 33.11 -2.06 -2.74
C GLN A 136 34.12 -0.97 -2.31
N LEU A 137 33.71 -0.06 -1.44
CA LEU A 137 34.58 0.99 -0.88
C LEU A 137 35.47 0.48 0.28
N GLY A 138 35.38 -0.79 0.65
CA GLY A 138 36.20 -1.41 1.71
C GLY A 138 35.80 -1.01 3.13
N ASP A 139 34.59 -0.49 3.35
CA ASP A 139 34.08 -0.17 4.68
C ASP A 139 33.71 -1.45 5.41
N ARG A 140 34.53 -1.88 6.39
CA ARG A 140 34.37 -3.15 7.14
C ARG A 140 33.26 -3.14 8.19
N ASN A 141 32.56 -2.01 8.39
CA ASN A 141 31.50 -1.89 9.38
C ASN A 141 30.34 -1.02 8.87
N PRO A 142 29.70 -1.38 7.75
CA PRO A 142 28.63 -0.59 7.14
C PRO A 142 27.48 -0.37 8.12
N LEU A 143 27.17 -1.37 8.95
CA LEU A 143 26.14 -1.27 10.01
C LEU A 143 26.44 -0.16 11.01
N ARG A 144 27.68 -0.10 11.54
CA ARG A 144 28.03 0.89 12.57
C ARG A 144 27.89 2.30 12.00
N ARG A 145 28.24 2.48 10.73
CA ARG A 145 28.10 3.77 10.03
C ARG A 145 26.63 4.10 9.76
N PHE A 146 25.86 3.13 9.28
CA PHE A 146 24.42 3.25 9.08
C PHE A 146 23.70 3.62 10.38
N VAL A 147 23.90 2.86 11.46
CA VAL A 147 23.30 3.13 12.78
C VAL A 147 23.69 4.52 13.27
N LYS A 148 24.96 4.94 13.13
CA LYS A 148 25.37 6.31 13.48
C LYS A 148 24.67 7.38 12.65
N LEU A 149 24.49 7.16 11.36
CA LEU A 149 23.84 8.10 10.43
C LEU A 149 22.34 8.18 10.66
N VAL A 150 21.68 7.06 10.96
CA VAL A 150 20.22 6.97 11.11
C VAL A 150 19.78 7.27 12.54
N ALA A 151 20.44 6.71 13.55
CA ALA A 151 20.04 6.89 14.95
C ALA A 151 20.21 8.33 15.43
N LYS A 152 21.20 9.08 14.91
CA LYS A 152 21.46 10.46 15.34
C LYS A 152 20.29 11.41 15.05
N PRO A 153 19.73 11.50 13.82
CA PRO A 153 18.57 12.32 13.53
C PRO A 153 17.25 11.72 14.03
N PHE A 154 17.11 10.39 14.09
CA PHE A 154 15.85 9.77 14.52
C PHE A 154 15.64 9.76 16.02
N ARG A 155 16.70 9.87 16.85
CA ARG A 155 16.57 9.87 18.31
C ARG A 155 15.52 10.86 18.84
N PRO A 156 15.50 12.16 18.48
CA PRO A 156 14.47 13.08 18.98
C PRO A 156 13.06 12.73 18.50
N PHE A 157 12.90 12.33 17.24
CA PHE A 157 11.60 11.94 16.69
C PHE A 157 11.05 10.66 17.33
N ALA A 158 11.90 9.63 17.45
CA ALA A 158 11.55 8.37 18.10
C ALA A 158 11.16 8.57 19.56
N MET A 159 11.86 9.46 20.29
CA MET A 159 11.48 9.83 21.65
C MET A 159 10.12 10.55 21.69
N SER A 160 9.85 11.49 20.77
CA SER A 160 8.56 12.18 20.70
C SER A 160 7.39 11.24 20.37
N VAL A 161 7.57 10.32 19.42
CA VAL A 161 6.54 9.32 19.09
C VAL A 161 6.34 8.34 20.24
N PHE A 162 7.42 7.87 20.87
CA PHE A 162 7.36 6.99 22.03
C PHE A 162 6.65 7.65 23.21
N GLU A 163 6.95 8.92 23.50
CA GLU A 163 6.26 9.72 24.52
C GLU A 163 4.78 9.93 24.19
N SER A 164 4.42 10.18 22.92
CA SER A 164 3.04 10.34 22.49
C SER A 164 2.24 9.02 22.62
N LEU A 165 2.86 7.88 22.28
CA LEU A 165 2.25 6.56 22.40
C LEU A 165 2.15 6.06 23.85
N MET A 166 3.16 6.33 24.69
CA MET A 166 3.18 5.93 26.10
C MET A 166 2.39 6.90 26.99
N GLY A 167 2.35 8.18 26.64
CA GLY A 167 1.62 9.23 27.36
C GLY A 167 0.10 9.14 27.17
N ALA A 168 -0.37 8.59 26.05
CA ALA A 168 -1.80 8.34 25.81
C ALA A 168 -2.41 7.25 26.70
N ARG A 169 -1.60 6.51 27.48
CA ARG A 169 -2.08 5.42 28.36
C ARG A 169 -2.26 5.83 29.84
N GLY A 170 -2.13 7.12 30.17
CA GLY A 170 -2.08 7.62 31.55
C GLY A 170 -3.24 8.50 32.02
N THR A 171 -4.20 8.85 31.18
CA THR A 171 -5.31 9.77 31.56
C THR A 171 -6.67 9.18 31.26
N GLU A 172 -6.91 7.95 31.73
CA GLU A 172 -8.25 7.39 31.85
C GLU A 172 -8.39 6.88 33.29
N SER A 173 -8.75 7.78 34.21
CA SER A 173 -9.33 7.56 35.56
C SER A 173 -9.02 8.72 36.51
N ARG A 174 -9.68 9.87 36.35
CA ARG A 174 -9.98 10.74 37.52
C ARG A 174 -11.10 11.73 37.24
N GLU A 175 -12.29 11.21 36.96
CA GLU A 175 -13.54 11.92 37.21
C GLU A 175 -14.41 11.04 38.11
N GLN A 176 -14.01 10.90 39.37
CA GLN A 176 -14.91 10.48 40.44
C GLN A 176 -14.31 10.89 41.79
N GLY A 177 -15.05 11.71 42.53
CA GLY A 177 -14.86 11.87 43.97
C GLY A 177 -14.89 13.30 44.45
N ASP A 178 -16.10 13.81 44.72
CA ASP A 178 -16.28 14.58 45.95
C ASP A 178 -17.32 13.88 46.83
N ARG A 179 -16.95 13.81 48.12
CA ARG A 179 -17.72 13.50 49.33
C ARG A 179 -17.96 12.08 49.84
N ASP A 180 -17.19 11.85 50.91
CA ASP A 180 -17.61 11.46 52.26
C ASP A 180 -17.60 9.98 52.64
N GLY A 181 -16.85 9.69 53.71
CA GLY A 181 -17.15 8.56 54.60
C GLY A 181 -15.95 7.70 54.99
N GLN A 182 -15.47 7.93 56.21
CA GLN A 182 -14.72 7.07 57.14
C GLN A 182 -14.71 5.55 56.83
N THR A 183 -13.61 4.84 57.13
CA THR A 183 -13.32 4.23 58.46
C THR A 183 -12.11 3.28 58.34
N GLU A 184 -11.37 3.17 59.44
CA GLU A 184 -10.24 2.28 59.73
C GLU A 184 -10.40 0.81 59.27
N SER A 185 -9.28 0.20 58.87
CA SER A 185 -8.79 -1.03 59.53
C SER A 185 -7.34 -1.31 59.15
N GLN A 186 -6.54 -1.54 60.19
CA GLN A 186 -5.20 -2.13 60.18
C GLN A 186 -5.17 -3.48 59.46
N GLY A 187 -4.01 -3.81 58.87
CA GLY A 187 -3.77 -5.08 58.19
C GLY A 187 -2.32 -5.26 57.77
N GLU A 188 -1.46 -5.39 58.78
CA GLU A 188 -0.08 -5.89 58.74
C GLU A 188 0.08 -7.19 57.92
N LYS A 189 1.09 -7.27 57.03
CA LYS A 189 1.95 -8.46 56.80
C LYS A 189 2.99 -8.26 55.68
N ASN A 190 4.26 -8.41 56.06
CA ASN A 190 5.35 -9.21 55.46
C ASN A 190 5.32 -9.39 53.93
N GLY A 191 6.31 -8.97 53.15
CA GLY A 191 7.72 -9.33 53.30
C GLY A 191 8.00 -10.64 52.53
N GLN A 192 8.42 -10.55 51.26
CA GLN A 192 9.22 -11.62 50.65
C GLN A 192 9.98 -11.17 49.40
N GLU A 193 11.28 -11.08 49.61
CA GLU A 193 12.38 -10.92 48.67
C GLU A 193 12.60 -12.26 47.93
N MET A 194 12.42 -12.31 46.61
CA MET A 194 12.82 -13.47 45.80
C MET A 194 14.16 -13.21 45.10
N ARG A 195 15.21 -13.76 45.72
CA ARG A 195 16.51 -14.04 45.10
C ARG A 195 16.34 -15.10 44.01
N TYR A 196 16.75 -14.79 42.79
CA TYR A 196 17.09 -15.82 41.81
C TYR A 196 18.58 -16.13 41.90
N SER A 197 18.87 -17.36 42.33
CA SER A 197 20.21 -17.92 42.39
C SER A 197 20.71 -18.30 41.00
N ALA A 198 22.00 -18.03 40.81
CA ALA A 198 22.81 -18.44 39.67
C ALA A 198 22.84 -19.97 39.51
N VAL A 199 22.73 -20.42 38.25
CA VAL A 199 23.18 -21.74 37.81
C VAL A 199 24.30 -21.50 36.80
N SER A 200 25.44 -22.11 37.09
CA SER A 200 26.62 -22.21 36.24
C SER A 200 27.08 -23.68 36.29
N PRO A 201 28.09 -24.06 35.51
CA PRO A 201 28.04 -24.48 34.11
C PRO A 201 28.09 -26.02 33.98
N MET A 202 27.71 -26.57 32.83
CA MET A 202 28.03 -27.96 32.48
C MET A 202 29.07 -27.97 31.36
N ASP A 203 30.28 -28.40 31.74
CA ASP A 203 31.34 -28.92 30.89
C ASP A 203 30.85 -30.17 30.14
N VAL A 204 31.03 -30.19 28.82
CA VAL A 204 31.13 -31.43 28.04
C VAL A 204 32.27 -31.25 27.04
N ASN A 205 33.42 -31.81 27.41
CA ASN A 205 34.49 -32.18 26.49
C ASN A 205 34.05 -33.44 25.73
N ASP A 206 34.28 -33.48 24.40
CA ASP A 206 34.93 -34.62 23.76
C ASP A 206 35.33 -34.30 22.30
N PRO A 207 36.58 -34.59 21.88
CA PRO A 207 37.03 -34.52 20.50
C PRO A 207 37.26 -35.92 19.91
N GLU A 208 36.58 -36.25 18.81
CA GLU A 208 36.86 -37.42 17.96
C GLU A 208 36.99 -36.91 16.52
N ARG A 209 38.19 -36.71 15.97
CA ARG A 209 39.14 -37.70 15.43
C ARG A 209 38.51 -38.67 14.43
N ALA A 210 38.53 -38.30 13.15
CA ALA A 210 38.56 -39.26 12.06
C ALA A 210 39.49 -38.76 10.93
N ASN A 211 40.66 -39.39 10.87
CA ASN A 211 41.59 -39.33 9.76
C ASN A 211 41.00 -40.11 8.58
N SER A 212 41.06 -39.55 7.38
CA SER A 212 41.02 -40.36 6.15
C SER A 212 41.97 -39.76 5.11
N THR A 213 43.18 -40.30 5.15
CA THR A 213 44.23 -40.20 4.14
C THR A 213 43.74 -40.87 2.85
N ILE A 214 43.64 -40.12 1.75
CA ILE A 214 43.54 -40.69 0.41
C ILE A 214 44.77 -40.24 -0.37
N THR A 215 45.67 -41.20 -0.57
CA THR A 215 46.82 -41.12 -1.47
C THR A 215 46.33 -41.47 -2.87
N ILE A 216 46.40 -40.54 -3.82
CA ILE A 216 46.36 -40.87 -5.26
C ILE A 216 47.68 -40.43 -5.87
N VAL A 217 48.46 -41.45 -6.24
CA VAL A 217 49.62 -41.39 -7.10
C VAL A 217 49.11 -41.40 -8.54
N ALA A 218 49.46 -40.39 -9.33
CA ALA A 218 49.50 -40.51 -10.77
C ALA A 218 50.57 -39.57 -11.35
N ASN A 219 51.62 -40.19 -11.86
CA ASN A 219 52.69 -39.62 -12.67
C ASN A 219 52.14 -38.80 -13.83
N ALA A 220 52.64 -37.57 -13.98
CA ALA A 220 52.70 -36.90 -15.27
C ALA A 220 54.09 -36.28 -15.42
N THR A 221 54.81 -36.80 -16.41
CA THR A 221 56.14 -36.41 -16.85
C THR A 221 56.13 -34.92 -17.21
N GLN A 222 56.88 -34.11 -16.44
CA GLN A 222 57.01 -32.68 -16.63
C GLN A 222 58.25 -32.43 -17.50
N THR A 223 58.02 -31.99 -18.74
CA THR A 223 59.06 -31.48 -19.62
C THR A 223 59.34 -30.04 -19.22
N ASP A 224 60.48 -29.80 -18.59
CA ASP A 224 60.95 -28.49 -18.17
C ASP A 224 61.17 -27.56 -19.37
N THR A 225 60.18 -26.71 -19.62
CA THR A 225 60.37 -25.49 -20.41
C THR A 225 60.26 -24.32 -19.43
N PRO A 226 61.27 -23.44 -19.28
CA PRO A 226 61.19 -22.29 -18.41
C PRO A 226 60.18 -21.29 -19.00
N LEU A 227 58.91 -21.46 -18.62
CA LEU A 227 57.83 -20.55 -18.98
C LEU A 227 58.03 -19.27 -18.16
N SER A 228 58.57 -18.25 -18.81
CA SER A 228 58.66 -16.88 -18.30
C SER A 228 57.35 -16.50 -17.63
N ARG A 229 57.38 -16.34 -16.31
CA ARG A 229 56.24 -15.94 -15.48
C ARG A 229 55.65 -14.66 -16.11
N PRO A 230 54.40 -14.66 -16.60
CA PRO A 230 53.79 -13.44 -17.10
C PRO A 230 53.89 -12.38 -16.00
N PRO A 231 54.30 -11.14 -16.33
CA PRO A 231 54.45 -10.08 -15.35
C PRO A 231 53.16 -9.99 -14.56
N ALA A 232 53.27 -10.06 -13.23
CA ALA A 232 52.14 -10.01 -12.32
C ALA A 232 51.25 -8.83 -12.74
N GLU A 233 50.06 -9.16 -13.25
CA GLU A 233 49.09 -8.22 -13.76
C GLU A 233 48.77 -7.27 -12.62
N GLN A 234 49.37 -6.07 -12.66
CA GLN A 234 49.20 -5.09 -11.61
C GLN A 234 47.71 -4.75 -11.59
N PRO A 235 47.05 -4.86 -10.43
CA PRO A 235 45.63 -4.57 -10.34
C PRO A 235 45.42 -3.15 -10.88
N PRO A 236 44.46 -2.97 -11.81
CA PRO A 236 44.27 -1.69 -12.48
C PRO A 236 44.14 -0.60 -11.42
N THR A 237 45.03 0.39 -11.49
CA THR A 237 45.02 1.57 -10.61
C THR A 237 43.66 2.25 -10.75
N GLN A 238 42.75 1.97 -9.82
CA GLN A 238 41.45 2.63 -9.74
C GLN A 238 41.68 4.13 -9.59
N THR A 239 41.16 4.91 -10.52
CA THR A 239 41.31 6.34 -10.54
C THR A 239 40.41 6.95 -9.46
N LYS A 240 40.96 7.85 -8.62
CA LYS A 240 40.26 8.55 -7.52
C LYS A 240 38.92 9.21 -7.89
N HIS A 241 38.66 9.42 -9.19
CA HIS A 241 37.37 9.95 -9.66
C HIS A 241 36.20 8.98 -9.50
N GLY A 242 36.44 7.66 -9.54
CA GLY A 242 35.38 6.64 -9.39
C GLY A 242 34.81 6.56 -7.97
N GLU A 243 35.65 6.71 -6.95
CA GLU A 243 35.27 6.57 -5.53
C GLU A 243 34.23 7.62 -5.09
N ARG A 244 34.36 8.86 -5.59
CA ARG A 244 33.42 9.95 -5.26
C ARG A 244 32.03 9.70 -5.84
N GLY A 245 31.95 9.15 -7.05
CA GLY A 245 30.68 8.81 -7.71
C GLY A 245 29.94 7.73 -6.92
N LEU A 246 30.63 6.64 -6.60
CA LEU A 246 30.08 5.53 -5.82
C LEU A 246 29.55 6.00 -4.45
N THR A 247 30.33 6.80 -3.72
CA THR A 247 29.90 7.34 -2.42
C THR A 247 28.62 8.17 -2.52
N THR A 248 28.47 8.94 -3.60
CA THR A 248 27.27 9.75 -3.86
C THR A 248 26.05 8.87 -4.12
N ILE A 249 26.20 7.84 -4.96
CA ILE A 249 25.14 6.87 -5.26
C ILE A 249 24.72 6.13 -3.98
N ALA A 250 25.66 5.68 -3.16
CA ALA A 250 25.37 5.02 -1.89
C ALA A 250 24.62 5.93 -0.91
N SER A 251 24.99 7.21 -0.86
CA SER A 251 24.34 8.20 0.01
C SER A 251 22.92 8.52 -0.45
N LEU A 252 22.72 8.62 -1.77
CA LEU A 252 21.40 8.82 -2.37
C LEU A 252 20.49 7.62 -2.11
N ALA A 253 21.00 6.39 -2.29
CA ALA A 253 20.26 5.17 -1.99
C ALA A 253 19.84 5.11 -0.51
N LEU A 254 20.74 5.45 0.41
CA LEU A 254 20.42 5.54 1.83
C LEU A 254 19.32 6.57 2.11
N LEU A 255 19.43 7.77 1.53
CA LEU A 255 18.44 8.82 1.71
C LEU A 255 17.05 8.38 1.22
N MET A 256 16.98 7.74 0.06
CA MET A 256 15.74 7.22 -0.50
C MET A 256 15.15 6.08 0.34
N PHE A 257 15.99 5.16 0.83
CA PHE A 257 15.57 4.12 1.76
C PHE A 257 14.93 4.70 3.01
N LEU A 258 15.56 5.69 3.64
CA LEU A 258 15.01 6.37 4.81
C LEU A 258 13.70 7.10 4.49
N PHE A 259 13.60 7.71 3.31
CA PHE A 259 12.38 8.37 2.89
C PHE A 259 11.23 7.36 2.70
N ILE A 260 11.50 6.21 2.09
CA ILE A 260 10.53 5.11 1.96
C ILE A 260 10.06 4.64 3.34
N LEU A 261 10.98 4.44 4.29
CA LEU A 261 10.63 4.07 5.66
C LEU A 261 9.69 5.10 6.31
N VAL A 262 9.98 6.40 6.17
CA VAL A 262 9.13 7.46 6.69
C VAL A 262 7.73 7.41 6.07
N ILE A 263 7.63 7.29 4.74
CA ILE A 263 6.34 7.14 4.05
C ILE A 263 5.59 5.93 4.60
N GLN A 264 6.22 4.76 4.68
CA GLN A 264 5.56 3.53 5.13
C GLN A 264 5.10 3.62 6.59
N ILE A 265 5.90 4.18 7.49
CA ILE A 265 5.51 4.37 8.89
C ILE A 265 4.33 5.36 8.98
N PHE A 266 4.36 6.44 8.22
CA PHE A 266 3.28 7.43 8.22
C PHE A 266 1.98 6.85 7.65
N GLY A 267 2.06 6.12 6.54
CA GLY A 267 0.94 5.40 5.96
C GLY A 267 0.38 4.32 6.89
N LEU A 268 1.24 3.59 7.61
CA LEU A 268 0.83 2.62 8.63
C LEU A 268 0.07 3.30 9.77
N ALA A 269 0.61 4.38 10.33
CA ALA A 269 -0.06 5.14 11.39
C ALA A 269 -1.43 5.66 10.95
N LYS A 270 -1.53 6.19 9.72
CA LYS A 270 -2.80 6.66 9.13
C LYS A 270 -3.77 5.52 8.84
N ALA A 271 -3.28 4.37 8.42
CA ALA A 271 -4.12 3.18 8.25
C ALA A 271 -4.72 2.73 9.58
N VAL A 272 -3.93 2.69 10.66
CA VAL A 272 -4.41 2.37 12.02
C VAL A 272 -5.47 3.38 12.47
N GLN A 273 -5.20 4.68 12.36
CA GLN A 273 -6.19 5.73 12.68
C GLN A 273 -7.48 5.56 11.86
N GLY A 274 -7.35 5.21 10.59
CA GLY A 274 -8.47 4.97 9.68
C GLY A 274 -9.40 3.84 10.11
N THR A 275 -8.89 2.82 10.81
CA THR A 275 -9.73 1.70 11.29
C THR A 275 -10.71 2.09 12.39
N TRP A 276 -10.49 3.24 13.04
CA TRP A 276 -11.38 3.75 14.09
C TRP A 276 -12.58 4.52 13.53
N VAL A 277 -12.60 4.80 12.23
CA VAL A 277 -13.75 5.45 11.57
C VAL A 277 -14.85 4.41 11.32
N SER A 278 -15.98 4.55 12.01
CA SER A 278 -17.07 3.57 11.98
C SER A 278 -17.84 3.54 10.66
N ASN A 279 -18.13 4.72 10.10
CA ASN A 279 -18.97 4.89 8.91
C ASN A 279 -18.15 5.47 7.75
N LEU A 280 -17.30 4.64 7.15
CA LEU A 280 -16.59 5.01 5.94
C LEU A 280 -17.52 4.85 4.73
N ASN A 281 -17.67 5.91 3.96
CA ASN A 281 -18.39 5.91 2.69
C ASN A 281 -17.45 6.31 1.56
N ALA A 282 -17.67 5.76 0.38
CA ALA A 282 -16.98 6.10 -0.84
C ALA A 282 -17.98 6.57 -1.89
N THR A 283 -17.58 7.57 -2.68
CA THR A 283 -18.39 8.15 -3.74
C THR A 283 -18.20 7.35 -5.03
N TRP A 284 -19.31 7.03 -5.69
CA TRP A 284 -19.34 6.32 -6.96
C TRP A 284 -20.23 7.06 -7.95
N CYS A 285 -19.73 7.28 -9.16
CA CYS A 285 -20.37 8.13 -10.15
C CYS A 285 -20.75 7.32 -11.38
N SER A 286 -21.88 7.65 -12.00
CA SER A 286 -22.32 7.01 -13.23
C SER A 286 -22.95 8.02 -14.18
N PRO A 287 -22.67 7.95 -15.50
CA PRO A 287 -23.33 8.80 -16.48
C PRO A 287 -24.86 8.72 -16.46
N ASP A 288 -25.50 7.67 -15.93
CA ASP A 288 -26.97 7.61 -15.83
C ASP A 288 -27.52 8.48 -14.68
N PHE A 289 -26.66 8.90 -13.75
CA PHE A 289 -26.99 9.78 -12.64
C PHE A 289 -26.94 11.26 -13.07
N GLN A 290 -27.38 11.57 -14.30
CA GLN A 290 -27.34 12.91 -14.91
C GLN A 290 -28.05 13.98 -14.08
N PRO A 291 -27.83 15.29 -14.38
CA PRO A 291 -28.57 16.38 -13.77
C PRO A 291 -30.08 16.14 -13.78
N GLY A 292 -30.75 16.36 -12.65
CA GLY A 292 -32.17 16.05 -12.43
C GLY A 292 -32.43 14.67 -11.80
N ALA A 293 -31.44 13.79 -11.71
CA ALA A 293 -31.55 12.57 -10.92
C ALA A 293 -31.42 12.88 -9.42
N LEU A 294 -32.43 12.50 -8.63
CA LEU A 294 -32.51 12.82 -7.20
C LEU A 294 -32.07 11.64 -6.31
N ALA A 295 -32.39 10.42 -6.73
CA ALA A 295 -32.03 9.22 -6.00
C ALA A 295 -31.97 8.00 -6.92
N VAL A 296 -31.37 6.94 -6.40
CA VAL A 296 -31.25 5.63 -7.03
C VAL A 296 -31.81 4.58 -6.08
N ILE A 297 -32.68 3.71 -6.57
CA ILE A 297 -33.14 2.52 -5.85
C ILE A 297 -32.39 1.32 -6.44
N ASP A 298 -31.61 0.62 -5.61
CA ASP A 298 -30.96 -0.61 -6.03
C ASP A 298 -31.94 -1.81 -6.05
N GLY A 299 -31.50 -2.93 -6.60
CA GLY A 299 -32.26 -4.18 -6.64
C GLY A 299 -32.46 -4.84 -5.28
N ASN A 300 -31.84 -4.31 -4.22
CA ASN A 300 -32.08 -4.70 -2.83
C ASN A 300 -33.01 -3.70 -2.11
N CYS A 301 -33.61 -2.76 -2.85
CA CYS A 301 -34.55 -1.76 -2.34
C CYS A 301 -33.96 -0.74 -1.38
N ASN A 302 -32.66 -0.52 -1.46
CA ASN A 302 -32.04 0.59 -0.76
C ASN A 302 -32.18 1.86 -1.60
N VAL A 303 -32.81 2.87 -1.02
CA VAL A 303 -32.86 4.21 -1.60
C VAL A 303 -31.55 4.92 -1.27
N ARG A 304 -30.86 5.38 -2.31
CA ARG A 304 -29.60 6.10 -2.21
C ARG A 304 -29.76 7.49 -2.81
N HIS A 305 -29.53 8.51 -2.01
CA HIS A 305 -29.56 9.88 -2.50
C HIS A 305 -28.35 10.15 -3.39
N LEU A 306 -28.60 10.86 -4.49
CA LEU A 306 -27.53 11.34 -5.35
C LEU A 306 -27.02 12.66 -4.81
N ASN A 307 -25.70 12.78 -4.76
CA ASN A 307 -25.04 14.06 -4.57
C ASN A 307 -24.58 14.55 -5.95
N GLU A 308 -24.88 15.80 -6.26
CA GLU A 308 -24.33 16.42 -7.45
C GLU A 308 -22.83 16.63 -7.22
N SER A 309 -21.99 15.87 -7.93
CA SER A 309 -20.57 16.17 -7.93
C SER A 309 -20.35 17.42 -8.75
N SER A 310 -19.93 18.50 -8.09
CA SER A 310 -19.79 19.84 -8.66
C SER A 310 -18.78 19.92 -9.82
N SER A 311 -17.94 18.90 -10.01
CA SER A 311 -16.82 18.95 -10.96
C SER A 311 -17.08 18.32 -12.33
N SER A 312 -18.14 17.51 -12.50
CA SER A 312 -18.21 16.59 -13.65
C SER A 312 -19.53 16.53 -14.40
N GLY A 313 -20.60 17.20 -13.94
CA GLY A 313 -21.93 17.07 -14.55
C GLY A 313 -22.48 15.63 -14.52
N ILE A 314 -21.93 14.81 -13.62
CA ILE A 314 -22.28 13.40 -13.40
C ILE A 314 -22.64 13.29 -11.92
N GLY A 315 -23.83 12.78 -11.63
CA GLY A 315 -24.25 12.52 -10.25
C GLY A 315 -23.51 11.33 -9.65
N CYS A 316 -23.39 11.34 -8.34
CA CYS A 316 -22.70 10.29 -7.61
C CYS A 316 -23.50 9.83 -6.40
N VAL A 317 -23.26 8.58 -6.00
CA VAL A 317 -23.90 7.93 -4.87
C VAL A 317 -22.86 7.59 -3.81
N TRP A 318 -23.24 7.74 -2.55
CA TRP A 318 -22.43 7.28 -1.42
C TRP A 318 -22.72 5.80 -1.16
N LEU A 319 -21.70 4.96 -1.34
CA LEU A 319 -21.76 3.55 -1.00
C LEU A 319 -20.92 3.28 0.25
N PRO A 320 -21.30 2.30 1.08
CA PRO A 320 -20.47 1.87 2.20
C PRO A 320 -19.10 1.41 1.70
N ALA A 321 -18.04 1.91 2.32
CA ALA A 321 -16.65 1.70 1.90
C ALA A 321 -16.08 0.37 2.42
N PHE A 322 -16.76 -0.75 2.13
CA PHE A 322 -16.35 -2.08 2.60
C PHE A 322 -14.93 -2.44 2.15
N GLN A 323 -14.61 -2.12 0.90
CA GLN A 323 -13.30 -2.39 0.30
C GLN A 323 -12.20 -1.56 0.98
N GLN A 324 -12.46 -0.29 1.27
CA GLN A 324 -11.51 0.60 1.97
C GLN A 324 -11.21 0.07 3.37
N LYS A 325 -12.23 -0.40 4.11
CA LYS A 325 -12.03 -0.98 5.45
C LYS A 325 -11.17 -2.24 5.42
N ALA A 326 -11.44 -3.15 4.48
CA ALA A 326 -10.61 -4.32 4.25
C ALA A 326 -9.17 -3.91 3.87
N TRP A 327 -9.04 -2.88 3.03
CA TRP A 327 -7.76 -2.40 2.55
C TRP A 327 -6.93 -1.67 3.62
N LEU A 328 -7.55 -0.95 4.54
CA LEU A 328 -6.89 -0.39 5.72
C LEU A 328 -6.27 -1.51 6.55
N THR A 329 -7.04 -2.56 6.83
CA THR A 329 -6.57 -3.74 7.58
C THR A 329 -5.42 -4.43 6.85
N ASN A 330 -5.55 -4.67 5.55
CA ASN A 330 -4.49 -5.27 4.74
C ASN A 330 -3.24 -4.39 4.70
N THR A 331 -3.40 -3.06 4.58
CA THR A 331 -2.28 -2.11 4.60
C THR A 331 -1.54 -2.17 5.93
N ILE A 332 -2.25 -2.24 7.06
CA ILE A 332 -1.62 -2.41 8.38
C ILE A 332 -0.79 -3.70 8.44
N VAL A 333 -1.38 -4.83 8.05
CA VAL A 333 -0.70 -6.14 8.10
C VAL A 333 0.51 -6.15 7.16
N ILE A 334 0.33 -5.75 5.91
CA ILE A 334 1.38 -5.77 4.89
C ILE A 334 2.54 -4.85 5.26
N LEU A 335 2.26 -3.61 5.68
CA LEU A 335 3.32 -2.66 6.06
C LEU A 335 4.03 -3.09 7.34
N SER A 336 3.31 -3.64 8.33
CA SER A 336 3.93 -4.15 9.56
C SER A 336 4.90 -5.30 9.26
N ILE A 337 4.46 -6.28 8.45
CA ILE A 337 5.32 -7.39 8.01
C ILE A 337 6.50 -6.83 7.20
N SER A 338 6.24 -5.91 6.28
CA SER A 338 7.30 -5.34 5.44
C SER A 338 8.38 -4.63 6.24
N LEU A 339 8.01 -3.81 7.23
CA LEU A 339 8.99 -3.12 8.08
C LEU A 339 9.85 -4.12 8.86
N VAL A 340 9.26 -5.23 9.33
CA VAL A 340 10.02 -6.32 9.95
C VAL A 340 10.96 -6.98 8.94
N LEU A 341 10.49 -7.30 7.73
CA LEU A 341 11.35 -7.89 6.69
C LEU A 341 12.51 -6.96 6.30
N GLN A 342 12.27 -5.65 6.20
CA GLN A 342 13.33 -4.65 5.94
C GLN A 342 14.34 -4.59 7.07
N LEU A 343 13.90 -4.68 8.33
CA LEU A 343 14.79 -4.75 9.48
C LEU A 343 15.62 -6.04 9.47
N VAL A 344 15.01 -7.19 9.17
CA VAL A 344 15.71 -8.47 9.06
C VAL A 344 16.73 -8.44 7.93
N ASP A 345 16.36 -7.95 6.75
CA ASP A 345 17.28 -7.79 5.61
C ASP A 345 18.44 -6.86 5.98
N LEU A 346 18.17 -5.73 6.65
CA LEU A 346 19.20 -4.82 7.15
C LEU A 346 20.14 -5.54 8.12
N CYS A 347 19.62 -6.31 9.08
CA CYS A 347 20.42 -7.07 10.04
C CYS A 347 21.27 -8.14 9.35
N VAL A 348 20.71 -8.93 8.44
CA VAL A 348 21.43 -9.99 7.71
C VAL A 348 22.58 -9.41 6.89
N LEU A 349 22.31 -8.36 6.10
CA LEU A 349 23.32 -7.68 5.29
C LEU A 349 24.40 -6.98 6.13
N SER A 350 24.02 -6.52 7.31
CA SER A 350 24.91 -5.85 8.25
C SER A 350 25.82 -6.78 9.02
N LEU A 351 25.35 -8.00 9.32
CA LEU A 351 26.11 -9.02 10.06
C LEU A 351 27.00 -9.87 9.16
N SER A 352 26.79 -9.85 7.83
CA SER A 352 27.57 -10.65 6.89
C SER A 352 29.04 -10.20 6.72
N ASP A 353 29.47 -9.09 7.34
CA ASP A 353 30.83 -8.54 7.18
C ASP A 353 31.84 -9.09 8.22
N GLY A 354 31.45 -10.11 8.98
CA GLY A 354 32.19 -10.60 10.14
C GLY A 354 32.87 -11.96 9.96
N ARG A 355 34.14 -11.95 9.56
CA ARG A 355 35.19 -12.95 9.90
C ARG A 355 35.15 -14.38 9.34
N ASP A 356 34.03 -14.96 8.95
CA ASP A 356 34.04 -16.36 8.51
C ASP A 356 33.86 -16.54 7.00
N LYS A 357 34.98 -16.59 6.28
CA LYS A 357 35.08 -17.05 4.87
C LYS A 357 34.30 -18.35 4.59
N ILE A 358 33.98 -19.13 5.62
CA ILE A 358 33.25 -20.40 5.58
C ILE A 358 31.81 -20.22 5.07
N TRP A 359 31.09 -19.16 5.50
CA TRP A 359 29.72 -18.90 5.03
C TRP A 359 29.68 -18.25 3.64
N HIS A 360 30.74 -17.53 3.26
CA HIS A 360 30.84 -16.85 1.96
C HIS A 360 31.06 -17.80 0.77
N SER A 361 31.55 -19.02 0.98
CA SER A 361 31.93 -19.91 -0.13
C SER A 361 30.76 -20.65 -0.78
N LYS A 362 29.59 -20.74 -0.14
CA LYS A 362 28.48 -21.59 -0.63
C LYS A 362 27.14 -20.88 -0.80
N VAL A 363 26.84 -19.82 -0.07
CA VAL A 363 25.56 -19.11 -0.22
C VAL A 363 25.78 -17.59 -0.21
N LYS A 364 25.52 -16.93 -1.34
CA LYS A 364 25.56 -15.45 -1.45
C LYS A 364 24.35 -14.84 -0.74
N LEU A 365 24.38 -14.82 0.60
CA LEU A 365 23.40 -14.15 1.47
C LEU A 365 23.51 -12.60 1.45
N GLN A 366 24.36 -12.03 0.59
CA GLN A 366 24.57 -10.57 0.41
C GLN A 366 23.42 -9.85 -0.29
N ARG A 367 22.18 -10.33 -0.21
CA ARG A 367 21.04 -9.73 -0.92
C ARG A 367 19.81 -9.67 -0.02
N PRO A 368 19.00 -8.59 -0.07
CA PRO A 368 17.77 -8.47 0.67
C PRO A 368 16.65 -9.27 0.00
N TRP A 369 16.77 -10.60 0.09
CA TRP A 369 15.87 -11.52 -0.57
C TRP A 369 14.45 -11.39 -0.06
N LEU A 370 14.26 -11.17 1.24
CA LEU A 370 12.94 -11.16 1.86
C LEU A 370 12.07 -10.02 1.32
N THR A 371 12.59 -8.79 1.35
CA THR A 371 11.89 -7.61 0.82
C THR A 371 11.72 -7.66 -0.69
N THR A 372 12.69 -8.21 -1.42
CA THR A 372 12.60 -8.36 -2.88
C THR A 372 11.48 -9.33 -3.27
N PHE A 373 11.44 -10.53 -2.67
CA PHE A 373 10.39 -11.51 -2.96
C PHE A 373 9.02 -11.03 -2.47
N ALA A 374 8.94 -10.48 -1.25
CA ALA A 374 7.69 -9.94 -0.72
C ALA A 374 7.15 -8.81 -1.59
N GLY A 375 8.02 -7.88 -2.04
CA GLY A 375 7.66 -6.80 -2.94
C GLY A 375 7.10 -7.32 -4.27
N MET A 376 7.74 -8.32 -4.89
CA MET A 376 7.24 -8.95 -6.12
C MET A 376 5.88 -9.63 -5.93
N ILE A 377 5.69 -10.37 -4.82
CA ILE A 377 4.40 -11.01 -4.50
C ILE A 377 3.31 -9.94 -4.36
N ILE A 378 3.60 -8.85 -3.65
CA ILE A 378 2.65 -7.76 -3.43
C ILE A 378 2.26 -7.09 -4.74
N LEU A 379 3.20 -6.85 -5.66
CA LEU A 379 2.86 -6.34 -6.99
C LEU A 379 1.92 -7.28 -7.76
N VAL A 380 2.13 -8.60 -7.68
CA VAL A 380 1.22 -9.58 -8.30
C VAL A 380 -0.17 -9.54 -7.65
N VAL A 381 -0.25 -9.46 -6.32
CA VAL A 381 -1.52 -9.31 -5.59
C VAL A 381 -2.24 -8.02 -6.01
N LEU A 382 -1.52 -6.90 -6.09
CA LEU A 382 -2.07 -5.61 -6.53
C LEU A 382 -2.58 -5.67 -7.97
N ALA A 383 -1.85 -6.34 -8.88
CA ALA A 383 -2.27 -6.47 -10.27
C ALA A 383 -3.57 -7.28 -10.38
N ASN A 384 -3.66 -8.43 -9.69
CA ASN A 384 -4.87 -9.25 -9.66
C ASN A 384 -6.03 -8.53 -8.97
N GLY A 385 -5.76 -7.85 -7.85
CA GLY A 385 -6.73 -7.00 -7.16
C GLY A 385 -7.28 -5.90 -8.06
N GLY A 386 -6.42 -5.23 -8.82
CA GLY A 386 -6.81 -4.20 -9.78
C GLY A 386 -7.65 -4.73 -10.94
N VAL A 387 -7.37 -5.94 -11.43
CA VAL A 387 -8.19 -6.62 -12.46
C VAL A 387 -9.57 -6.95 -11.90
N ASN A 388 -9.64 -7.58 -10.73
CA ASN A 388 -10.90 -7.96 -10.09
C ASN A 388 -11.76 -6.73 -9.76
N TYR A 389 -11.10 -5.67 -9.26
CA TYR A 389 -11.71 -4.38 -8.96
C TYR A 389 -12.31 -3.74 -10.22
N ALA A 390 -11.59 -3.72 -11.34
CA ALA A 390 -12.09 -3.15 -12.60
C ALA A 390 -13.27 -3.95 -13.20
N ASN A 391 -13.36 -5.24 -12.90
CA ASN A 391 -14.36 -6.15 -13.49
C ASN A 391 -15.57 -6.43 -12.58
N SER A 392 -15.60 -5.86 -11.37
CA SER A 392 -16.69 -6.08 -10.42
C SER A 392 -17.38 -4.77 -10.09
N LEU A 393 -18.69 -4.84 -9.82
CA LEU A 393 -19.39 -3.73 -9.17
C LEU A 393 -18.98 -3.68 -7.69
N PRO A 394 -18.95 -2.49 -7.07
CA PRO A 394 -18.70 -2.39 -5.64
C PRO A 394 -19.82 -3.05 -4.84
N ASP A 395 -19.48 -3.53 -3.65
CA ASP A 395 -20.46 -4.06 -2.72
C ASP A 395 -21.45 -2.96 -2.29
N GLY A 396 -22.71 -3.34 -2.11
CA GLY A 396 -23.76 -2.42 -1.65
C GLY A 396 -24.55 -1.72 -2.77
N ILE A 397 -24.31 -2.09 -4.03
CA ILE A 397 -25.16 -1.73 -5.18
C ILE A 397 -25.31 -2.92 -6.14
N THR A 398 -26.44 -2.99 -6.83
CA THR A 398 -26.73 -4.05 -7.81
C THR A 398 -26.55 -3.55 -9.24
N ALA A 399 -26.42 -4.49 -10.20
CA ALA A 399 -26.29 -4.15 -11.62
C ALA A 399 -27.54 -3.49 -12.22
N ARG A 400 -28.73 -3.71 -11.64
CA ARG A 400 -29.95 -3.02 -12.04
C ARG A 400 -30.30 -1.99 -10.98
N VAL A 401 -30.64 -0.79 -11.41
CA VAL A 401 -31.04 0.29 -10.53
C VAL A 401 -32.19 1.07 -11.15
N LEU A 402 -33.08 1.62 -10.32
CA LEU A 402 -34.09 2.58 -10.73
C LEU A 402 -33.58 3.98 -10.43
N VAL A 403 -33.45 4.80 -11.45
CA VAL A 403 -33.02 6.20 -11.31
C VAL A 403 -34.27 7.06 -11.24
N LEU A 404 -34.46 7.71 -10.09
CA LEU A 404 -35.57 8.63 -9.85
C LEU A 404 -35.13 10.02 -10.29
N ARG A 405 -35.84 10.57 -11.27
CA ARG A 405 -35.55 11.89 -11.84
C ARG A 405 -36.69 12.86 -11.60
N ARG A 406 -36.38 14.14 -11.69
CA ARG A 406 -37.33 15.25 -11.76
C ARG A 406 -37.05 16.04 -13.02
N ASP A 407 -38.07 16.18 -13.86
CA ASP A 407 -38.03 17.09 -15.00
C ASP A 407 -38.73 18.38 -14.62
N GLU A 408 -37.96 19.45 -14.37
CA GLU A 408 -38.51 20.74 -13.95
C GLU A 408 -39.35 21.41 -15.04
N SER A 409 -39.11 21.08 -16.32
CA SER A 409 -39.82 21.72 -17.43
C SER A 409 -41.24 21.20 -17.62
N LEU A 410 -41.46 19.94 -17.24
CA LEU A 410 -42.73 19.24 -17.39
C LEU A 410 -43.43 18.97 -16.05
N ASP A 411 -42.77 19.29 -14.92
CA ASP A 411 -43.19 18.96 -13.55
C ASP A 411 -43.58 17.48 -13.38
N VAL A 412 -42.83 16.60 -14.04
CA VAL A 412 -43.01 15.15 -13.98
C VAL A 412 -41.86 14.49 -13.24
N PHE A 413 -42.17 13.33 -12.66
CA PHE A 413 -41.27 12.51 -11.87
C PHE A 413 -40.98 11.19 -12.59
N PRO A 414 -40.18 11.19 -13.67
CA PRO A 414 -39.92 9.98 -14.43
C PRO A 414 -39.02 9.02 -13.65
N VAL A 415 -39.24 7.73 -13.87
CA VAL A 415 -38.36 6.65 -13.42
C VAL A 415 -37.81 5.96 -14.65
N CYS A 416 -36.51 5.67 -14.63
CA CYS A 416 -35.92 4.81 -15.62
C CYS A 416 -35.08 3.69 -14.98
N GLU A 417 -35.00 2.54 -15.65
CA GLU A 417 -34.14 1.41 -15.26
C GLU A 417 -32.75 1.60 -15.88
N GLY A 418 -31.75 1.83 -15.02
CA GLY A 418 -30.34 1.84 -15.38
C GLY A 418 -29.73 0.44 -15.24
N ARG A 419 -28.80 0.12 -16.15
CA ARG A 419 -27.98 -1.11 -16.07
C ARG A 419 -26.52 -0.74 -15.82
N LEU A 420 -26.13 -0.80 -14.56
CA LEU A 420 -24.76 -0.57 -14.12
C LEU A 420 -23.86 -1.73 -14.52
N VAL A 421 -22.73 -1.40 -15.14
CA VAL A 421 -21.60 -2.29 -15.35
C VAL A 421 -20.42 -1.82 -14.50
N SER A 422 -19.46 -2.71 -14.29
CA SER A 422 -18.25 -2.40 -13.55
C SER A 422 -17.50 -1.20 -14.16
N PRO A 423 -16.59 -0.55 -13.41
CA PRO A 423 -15.83 0.60 -13.92
C PRO A 423 -15.08 0.31 -15.22
N GLY A 424 -14.68 -0.95 -15.41
CA GLY A 424 -13.73 -1.35 -16.43
C GLY A 424 -12.37 -0.67 -16.22
N LEU A 425 -11.47 -0.87 -17.19
CA LEU A 425 -10.15 -0.24 -17.13
C LEU A 425 -10.26 1.30 -17.16
N ARG A 426 -11.15 1.83 -18.00
CA ARG A 426 -11.34 3.27 -18.16
C ARG A 426 -11.80 3.93 -16.86
N GLY A 427 -12.83 3.40 -16.21
CA GLY A 427 -13.33 3.95 -14.95
C GLY A 427 -12.32 3.86 -13.82
N ALA A 428 -11.56 2.76 -13.74
CA ALA A 428 -10.49 2.60 -12.76
C ALA A 428 -9.35 3.61 -12.95
N ILE A 429 -8.90 3.84 -14.20
CA ILE A 429 -7.89 4.85 -14.52
C ILE A 429 -8.38 6.23 -14.11
N ILE A 430 -9.58 6.63 -14.54
CA ILE A 430 -10.11 7.97 -14.25
C ILE A 430 -10.22 8.18 -12.74
N GLY A 431 -10.88 7.27 -12.01
CA GLY A 431 -11.04 7.43 -10.55
C GLY A 431 -9.71 7.47 -9.80
N TYR A 432 -8.72 6.66 -10.20
CA TYR A 432 -7.41 6.69 -9.54
C TYR A 432 -6.67 7.99 -9.80
N PHE A 433 -6.70 8.50 -11.04
CA PHE A 433 -6.08 9.78 -11.36
C PHE A 433 -6.83 10.97 -10.77
N ASP A 434 -8.15 10.91 -10.64
CA ASP A 434 -8.94 11.90 -9.89
C ASP A 434 -8.43 11.98 -8.44
N GLY A 435 -8.24 10.84 -7.77
CA GLY A 435 -7.67 10.81 -6.42
C GLY A 435 -6.20 11.24 -6.35
N LEU A 436 -5.36 10.77 -7.28
CA LEU A 436 -3.92 11.07 -7.29
C LEU A 436 -3.62 12.54 -7.62
N LEU A 437 -4.44 13.17 -8.45
CA LEU A 437 -4.22 14.53 -8.97
C LEU A 437 -5.21 15.57 -8.43
N ASN A 438 -6.06 15.21 -7.46
CA ASN A 438 -6.96 16.15 -6.78
C ASN A 438 -6.24 17.42 -6.25
N SER A 439 -5.02 17.29 -5.71
CA SER A 439 -4.24 18.48 -5.29
C SER A 439 -3.82 19.41 -6.44
N TRP A 440 -3.98 18.99 -7.69
CA TRP A 440 -3.73 19.77 -8.91
C TRP A 440 -5.04 20.15 -9.60
N SER A 441 -6.16 20.13 -8.87
CA SER A 441 -7.52 20.35 -9.39
C SER A 441 -7.64 21.57 -10.30
N THR A 442 -6.99 22.70 -9.97
CA THR A 442 -7.00 23.92 -10.79
C THR A 442 -6.41 23.72 -12.19
N TRP A 443 -5.41 22.85 -12.34
CA TRP A 443 -4.78 22.54 -13.61
C TRP A 443 -5.48 21.37 -14.32
N TYR A 444 -5.96 20.40 -13.54
CA TYR A 444 -6.52 19.16 -14.04
C TYR A 444 -7.99 19.29 -14.47
N TYR A 445 -8.83 19.91 -13.64
CA TYR A 445 -10.23 20.20 -13.95
C TYR A 445 -10.41 21.58 -14.61
N GLY A 446 -9.36 22.41 -14.58
CA GLY A 446 -9.40 23.81 -14.98
C GLY A 446 -9.78 24.73 -13.81
N LYS A 447 -9.64 26.03 -14.02
CA LYS A 447 -10.20 27.03 -13.11
C LYS A 447 -11.72 26.98 -13.26
N ASN A 448 -12.37 26.18 -12.43
CA ASN A 448 -13.82 26.26 -12.30
C ASN A 448 -14.17 27.68 -11.87
N SER A 449 -14.87 28.42 -12.72
CA SER A 449 -15.38 29.78 -12.47
C SER A 449 -16.50 29.83 -11.43
N LEU A 450 -16.65 28.79 -10.60
CA LEU A 450 -17.69 28.61 -9.59
C LEU A 450 -17.05 28.06 -8.32
N GLY A 451 -16.32 28.93 -7.60
CA GLY A 451 -15.62 28.56 -6.38
C GLY A 451 -14.72 29.66 -5.81
N ALA A 452 -15.21 30.91 -5.82
CA ALA A 452 -14.87 31.95 -4.85
C ALA A 452 -16.18 32.41 -4.21
#